data_AF-A0A8T5N2C5-F1
#
_entry.id   AF-A0A8T5N2C5-F1
#
_cell.length_a   1.000
_cell.length_b   1.000
_cell.length_c   1.000
_cell.angle_alpha   90.00
_cell.angle_beta   90.00
_cell.angle_gamma   90.00
#
_symmetry.space_group_name_H-M   'P 1'
#
loop_
_entity.id
_entity.type
_entity.pdbx_description
1 polymer ?
#
loop_
_entity_poly.entity_id
_entity_poly.type
_entity_poly.pdbx_seq_one_letter_code
_entity_poly.pdbx_strand_id
1 'polypeptide(L)' 'MKINETTCKTALSASRLPGLDYALNPYRGCEHSCVYCYAPSVLNEKRKWGSFVDVKRNLPNVLAKELKKKKKKGRI' A
#
# COMPACT_ATOMS: atom_id res chain seq x y z
N MET A 1 1.21 16.57 11.80
CA MET A 1 1.29 15.51 10.77
C MET A 1 2.66 14.86 10.87
N LYS A 2 2.73 13.52 10.96
CA LYS A 2 3.99 12.79 11.17
C LYS A 2 4.35 11.95 9.94
N ILE A 3 5.44 12.29 9.26
CA ILE A 3 6.01 11.47 8.18
C ILE A 3 7.07 10.56 8.78
N ASN A 4 6.96 9.24 8.55
CA ASN A 4 7.94 8.27 9.00
C ASN A 4 8.50 7.50 7.81
N GLU A 5 9.78 7.12 7.87
CA GLU A 5 10.32 6.12 6.95
C GLU A 5 10.16 4.72 7.53
N THR A 6 9.82 3.77 6.66
CA THR A 6 9.73 2.35 7.01
C THR A 6 10.24 1.47 5.87
N THR A 7 10.34 0.17 6.13
CA THR A 7 10.69 -0.82 5.12
C THR A 7 9.53 -1.78 4.90
N CYS A 8 9.50 -2.44 3.74
CA CYS A 8 8.51 -3.43 3.39
C CYS A 8 9.15 -4.71 2.83
N LYS A 9 8.42 -5.82 2.96
CA LYS A 9 8.79 -7.12 2.37
C LYS A 9 8.14 -7.35 0.99
N THR A 10 7.07 -6.61 0.70
CA THR A 10 6.24 -6.77 -0.50
C THR A 10 5.80 -5.39 -0.99
N ALA A 11 5.97 -5.11 -2.28
CA ALA A 11 5.49 -3.89 -2.92
C ALA A 11 4.12 -4.12 -3.59
N LEU A 12 3.95 -5.26 -4.25
CA LEU A 12 2.74 -5.70 -4.96
C LEU A 12 1.95 -6.73 -4.14
N SER A 13 0.91 -6.28 -3.45
CA SER A 13 -0.05 -7.16 -2.77
C SER A 13 -1.05 -7.71 -3.79
N ALA A 14 -1.57 -8.93 -3.61
CA ALA A 14 -2.65 -9.41 -4.47
C ALA A 14 -3.88 -8.51 -4.34
N SER A 15 -4.43 -8.07 -5.47
CA SER A 15 -5.66 -7.27 -5.48
C SER A 15 -6.88 -8.18 -5.38
N ARG A 16 -7.93 -7.62 -4.77
CA ARG A 16 -9.28 -8.22 -4.72
C ARG A 16 -10.27 -7.47 -5.61
N LEU A 17 -9.83 -6.42 -6.29
CA LEU A 17 -10.66 -5.65 -7.22
C LEU A 17 -10.73 -6.37 -8.57
N PRO A 18 -11.91 -6.40 -9.22
CA PRO A 18 -12.08 -6.97 -10.55
C PRO A 18 -11.09 -6.38 -11.57
N GLY A 19 -10.52 -7.22 -12.43
CA GLY A 19 -9.57 -6.80 -13.46
C GLY A 19 -8.20 -6.35 -12.97
N LEU A 20 -7.92 -6.40 -11.66
CA LEU A 20 -6.62 -6.03 -11.09
C LEU A 20 -5.96 -7.22 -10.39
N ASP A 21 -4.76 -7.57 -10.85
CA ASP A 21 -3.97 -8.67 -10.27
C ASP A 21 -3.31 -8.28 -8.94
N TYR A 22 -2.80 -7.04 -8.89
CA TYR A 22 -1.98 -6.53 -7.81
C TYR A 22 -2.31 -5.09 -7.46
N ALA A 23 -2.10 -4.73 -6.20
CA ALA A 23 -2.14 -3.37 -5.69
C ALA A 23 -0.73 -2.95 -5.23
N LEU A 24 -0.25 -1.82 -5.73
CA LEU A 24 0.99 -1.19 -5.29
C LEU A 24 0.71 -0.33 -4.06
N ASN A 25 1.46 -0.53 -2.98
CA ASN A 25 1.26 0.20 -1.72
C ASN A 25 2.55 0.91 -1.30
N PRO A 26 2.87 2.10 -1.84
CA PRO A 26 4.09 2.86 -1.52
C PRO A 26 4.06 3.48 -0.11
N TYR A 27 2.86 3.83 0.35
CA TYR A 27 2.63 4.51 1.62
C TYR A 27 1.67 3.71 2.50
N ARG A 28 1.70 4.00 3.80
CA ARG A 28 0.65 3.63 4.75
C ARG A 28 0.24 4.87 5.53
N GLY A 29 -1.07 5.12 5.63
CA GLY A 29 -1.57 6.38 6.18
C GLY A 29 -1.88 7.41 5.08
N CYS A 30 -2.42 8.54 5.51
CA CYS A 30 -2.90 9.62 4.66
C CYS A 30 -3.00 10.89 5.51
N GLU A 31 -2.84 12.06 4.90
CA GLU A 31 -2.93 13.38 5.57
C GLU A 31 -4.29 14.04 5.39
N HIS A 32 -5.02 13.64 4.35
CA HIS A 32 -6.29 14.28 3.97
C HIS A 32 -7.44 13.97 4.95
N SER A 33 -7.45 12.77 5.54
CA SER A 33 -8.50 12.36 6.50
C SER A 33 -9.94 12.44 5.94
N CYS A 34 -10.19 11.98 4.72
CA CYS A 34 -11.54 12.00 4.15
C CYS A 34 -12.54 11.30 5.08
N VAL A 35 -13.70 11.92 5.32
CA VAL A 35 -14.77 11.35 6.18
C VAL A 35 -15.30 10.01 5.65
N TYR A 36 -15.20 9.78 4.34
CA TYR A 36 -15.63 8.57 3.65
C TYR A 36 -14.48 7.57 3.38
N CYS A 37 -13.31 7.77 3.98
CA CYS A 37 -12.15 6.92 3.67
C CYS A 37 -12.33 5.50 4.20
N TYR A 38 -12.30 4.51 3.31
CA TYR A 38 -12.38 3.09 3.67
C TYR A 38 -11.03 2.49 4.11
N ALA A 39 -9.92 3.14 3.76
CA ALA A 39 -8.57 2.63 3.99
C ALA A 39 -8.22 2.31 5.45
N PRO A 40 -8.59 3.10 6.48
CA PRO A 40 -8.26 2.75 7.86
C PRO A 40 -8.87 1.41 8.30
N SER A 41 -10.10 1.11 7.87
CA SER A 41 -10.76 -0.17 8.14
C SER A 41 -10.05 -1.33 7.44
N VAL A 42 -9.75 -1.20 6.14
CA VAL A 42 -9.07 -2.25 5.36
C VAL A 42 -7.65 -2.52 5.86
N LEU A 43 -6.94 -1.48 6.30
CA LEU A 43 -5.59 -1.59 6.85
C LEU A 43 -5.56 -2.02 8.31
N ASN A 44 -6.72 -2.14 8.96
CA ASN A 44 -6.88 -2.31 10.41
C ASN A 44 -5.99 -1.31 11.19
N GLU A 45 -6.04 -0.04 10.78
CA GLU A 45 -5.21 1.01 11.35
C GLU A 45 -5.82 1.54 12.64
N LYS A 46 -5.04 1.52 13.71
CA LYS A 46 -5.46 1.99 15.04
C LYS A 46 -5.03 3.42 15.33
N ARG A 47 -4.03 3.92 14.62
CA ARG A 47 -3.60 5.32 14.73
C ARG A 47 -4.68 6.24 14.16
N LYS A 48 -4.74 7.48 14.67
CA LYS A 48 -5.63 8.52 14.16
C LYS A 48 -5.41 8.72 12.66
N TRP A 49 -6.40 8.37 11.84
CA TRP A 49 -6.34 8.58 10.39
C TRP A 49 -6.18 10.08 10.08
N GLY A 50 -5.43 10.44 9.04
CA GLY A 50 -5.09 11.85 8.77
C GLY A 50 -3.83 12.36 9.47
N SER A 51 -3.36 11.68 10.52
CA SER A 51 -2.27 12.22 11.36
C SER A 51 -0.86 11.81 10.93
N PHE A 52 -0.74 10.81 10.04
CA PHE A 52 0.55 10.21 9.69
C PHE A 52 0.61 9.68 8.25
N VAL A 53 1.85 9.60 7.73
CA VAL A 53 2.21 8.89 6.50
C VAL A 53 3.51 8.13 6.73
N ASP A 54 3.48 6.82 6.54
CA ASP A 54 4.66 5.97 6.57
C ASP A 54 5.11 5.68 5.13
N VAL A 55 6.32 6.14 4.77
CA VAL A 55 6.95 5.99 3.46
C VAL A 55 7.80 4.74 3.44
N LYS A 56 7.50 3.80 2.55
CA LYS A 56 8.31 2.58 2.38
C LYS A 56 9.55 2.88 1.54
N ARG A 57 10.64 3.30 2.17
CA ARG A 57 11.85 3.76 1.46
C ARG A 57 12.49 2.69 0.57
N ASN A 58 12.42 1.42 0.97
CA ASN A 58 12.96 0.32 0.17
C ASN A 58 12.02 -0.17 -0.96
N LEU A 59 10.85 0.45 -1.15
CA LEU A 59 9.84 -0.01 -2.09
C LEU A 59 10.31 -0.08 -3.54
N PRO A 60 11.06 0.89 -4.12
CA PRO A 60 11.54 0.78 -5.49
C PRO A 60 12.39 -0.48 -5.71
N ASN A 61 13.25 -0.81 -4.75
CA ASN A 61 14.12 -1.99 -4.81
C ASN A 61 13.32 -3.30 -4.70
N VAL A 62 12.32 -3.33 -3.82
CA VAL A 62 11.42 -4.49 -3.68
C VAL A 62 10.57 -4.67 -4.94
N LEU A 63 10.00 -3.58 -5.46
CA LEU A 63 9.19 -3.57 -6.67
C LEU A 63 9.99 -4.07 -7.87
N ALA A 64 11.22 -3.58 -8.08
CA ALA A 64 12.07 -4.02 -9.19
C ALA A 64 12.36 -5.54 -9.14
N LYS A 65 12.50 -6.12 -7.95
CA LYS A 65 12.65 -7.57 -7.77
C LYS A 65 11.35 -8.32 -8.04
N GLU A 66 10.21 -7.78 -7.60
CA GLU A 66 8.89 -8.41 -7.77
C GLU A 66 8.41 -8.36 -9.23
N LEU A 67 8.65 -7.28 -9.97
CA LEU A 67 8.28 -7.16 -11.38
C LEU A 67 8.93 -8.23 -12.26
N LYS A 68 10.14 -8.70 -11.91
CA LYS A 68 10.82 -9.79 -12.62
C LYS A 68 10.25 -11.18 -12.34
N LYS A 69 9.52 -11.35 -11.24
CA LYS A 69 9.10 -12.66 -10.72
C LYS A 69 7.59 -12.87 -10.73
N LYS A 70 6.79 -11.82 -10.51
CA LYS A 70 5.33 -11.91 -10.41
C LYS A 70 4.70 -11.95 -11.79
N LYS A 71 3.84 -12.96 -12.01
CA LYS A 71 3.11 -13.16 -13.26
C LYS A 71 1.80 -12.39 -13.24
N LYS A 72 1.31 -11.96 -14.41
CA LYS A 72 -0.08 -11.51 -14.56
C LYS A 72 -1.02 -12.64 -14.12
N LYS A 73 -1.93 -12.33 -13.22
CA LYS A 73 -2.93 -13.26 -12.69
C LYS A 73 -4.28 -12.94 -13.31
N GLY A 74 -4.45 -13.20 -14.61
CA GLY A 74 -5.68 -12.92 -15.36
C GLY A 74 -6.96 -13.44 -14.70
N ARG A 75 -7.47 -12.69 -13.72
CA ARG A 75 -8.73 -12.93 -13.03
C ARG A 75 -9.76 -12.09 -13.77
N ILE A 76 -10.55 -12.81 -14.57
CA ILE A 76 -11.80 -12.32 -15.16
C ILE A 76 -12.74 -11.94 -14.01
#